data_AF-A0A350I8F6-F1
#
_entry.id   AF-A0A350I8F6-F1
#
_cell.length_a   1.000
_cell.length_b   1.000
_cell.length_c   1.000
_cell.angle_alpha   90.00
_cell.angle_beta   90.00
_cell.angle_gamma   90.00
#
_symmetry.space_group_name_H-M   'P 1'
#
loop_
_entity.id
_entity.type
_entity.pdbx_description
1 polymer ?
#
loop_
_entity_poly.entity_id
_entity_poly.type
_entity_poly.pdbx_seq_one_letter_code
_entity_poly.pdbx_strand_id
1 'polypeptide(L)'
;MIKQVLALQDFQTWSVTHRHYLPSEYHSLYKVIDKHCEDFHKMPTIEDLKFEIRDSGTREKLYAIESVEVDADPHMLLEYLKNEYTQKEILDSLEDYVE
;
A
#
# COMPACT_ATOMS: atom_id res chain seq x y z
N MET A 1 1.63 0.11 6.68
CA MET A 1 2.62 0.53 5.65
C MET A 1 2.20 1.81 4.92
N ILE A 2 1.08 1.83 4.18
CA ILE A 2 0.66 3.00 3.34
C ILE A 2 0.67 4.34 4.10
N LYS A 3 0.15 4.39 5.34
CA LYS A 3 0.21 5.61 6.17
C LYS A 3 1.64 6.13 6.33
N GLN A 4 2.60 5.25 6.60
CA GLN A 4 3.98 5.62 6.92
C GLN A 4 4.72 6.17 5.71
N VAL A 5 4.56 5.57 4.52
CA VAL A 5 5.15 6.13 3.29
C VAL A 5 4.56 7.50 2.95
N LEU A 6 3.27 7.73 3.20
CA LEU A 6 2.64 9.04 3.00
C LEU A 6 3.10 10.06 4.05
N ALA A 7 3.17 9.68 5.33
CA ALA A 7 3.57 10.57 6.41
C ALA A 7 5.04 11.00 6.33
N LEU A 8 5.93 10.06 5.99
CA LEU A 8 7.36 10.29 5.88
C LEU A 8 7.81 10.70 4.48
N GLN A 9 6.87 10.79 3.52
CA GLN A 9 7.15 11.09 2.12
C GLN A 9 8.20 10.14 1.52
N ASP A 10 8.15 8.87 1.94
CA ASP A 10 9.11 7.84 1.56
C ASP A 10 8.79 7.26 0.18
N PHE A 11 9.21 8.00 -0.83
CA PHE A 11 9.10 7.58 -2.23
C PHE A 11 9.95 6.34 -2.53
N GLN A 12 11.09 6.18 -1.87
CA GLN A 12 12.00 5.07 -2.13
C GLN A 12 11.33 3.73 -1.79
N THR A 13 10.74 3.62 -0.60
CA THR A 13 10.01 2.41 -0.20
C THR A 13 8.77 2.19 -1.06
N TRP A 14 8.04 3.26 -1.40
CA TRP A 14 6.87 3.14 -2.28
C TRP A 14 7.23 2.63 -3.68
N SER A 15 8.33 3.10 -4.26
CA SER A 15 8.76 2.74 -5.63
C SER A 15 9.00 1.25 -5.85
N VAL A 16 9.30 0.51 -4.77
CA VAL A 16 9.52 -0.94 -4.78
C VAL A 16 8.37 -1.72 -4.13
N THR A 17 7.30 -1.03 -3.74
CA THR A 17 6.08 -1.65 -3.26
C THR A 17 5.26 -2.10 -4.47
N HIS A 18 4.96 -3.39 -4.56
CA HIS A 18 4.06 -3.89 -5.59
C HIS A 18 2.65 -4.07 -5.04
N ARG A 19 1.66 -3.80 -5.90
CA ARG A 19 0.23 -3.93 -5.58
C ARG A 19 -0.12 -5.24 -4.87
N HIS A 20 0.46 -6.36 -5.29
CA HIS A 20 0.16 -7.70 -4.78
C HIS A 20 0.61 -7.93 -3.33
N TYR A 21 1.51 -7.11 -2.80
CA TYR A 21 1.89 -7.15 -1.39
C TYR A 21 0.81 -6.57 -0.47
N LEU A 22 -0.14 -5.82 -1.02
CA LEU A 22 -1.21 -5.19 -0.25
C LEU A 22 -2.49 -6.03 -0.29
N PRO A 23 -3.32 -5.99 0.77
CA PRO A 23 -4.65 -6.56 0.73
C PRO A 23 -5.49 -5.98 -0.41
N SER A 24 -6.35 -6.81 -0.99
CA SER A 24 -7.09 -6.47 -2.22
C SER A 24 -7.99 -5.24 -2.08
N GLU A 25 -8.47 -4.96 -0.87
CA GLU A 25 -9.21 -3.75 -0.54
C GLU A 25 -8.39 -2.48 -0.81
N TYR A 26 -7.08 -2.45 -0.56
CA TYR A 26 -6.26 -1.25 -0.77
C TYR A 26 -5.76 -1.07 -2.21
N HIS A 27 -6.08 -1.99 -3.12
CA HIS A 27 -5.64 -1.90 -4.51
C HIS A 27 -6.12 -0.64 -5.24
N SER A 28 -7.31 -0.12 -4.92
CA SER A 28 -7.78 1.12 -5.52
C SER A 28 -6.99 2.32 -5.02
N LEU A 29 -6.64 2.33 -3.74
CA LEU A 29 -5.80 3.36 -3.14
C LEU A 29 -4.37 3.33 -3.69
N TYR A 30 -3.79 2.12 -3.83
CA TYR A 30 -2.49 1.94 -4.48
C TYR A 30 -2.46 2.60 -5.86
N LYS A 31 -3.45 2.33 -6.72
CA LYS A 31 -3.50 2.89 -8.07
C LYS A 31 -3.51 4.42 -8.08
N VAL A 32 -4.21 5.05 -7.15
CA VAL A 32 -4.27 6.52 -7.07
C VAL A 32 -2.93 7.09 -6.63
N ILE A 33 -2.32 6.51 -5.60
CA ILE A 33 -1.00 6.94 -5.10
C ILE A 33 0.07 6.74 -6.19
N ASP A 34 0.08 5.57 -6.83
CA ASP A 34 1.04 5.23 -7.89
C ASP A 34 0.91 6.19 -9.07
N LYS A 35 -0.32 6.47 -9.51
CA LYS A 35 -0.59 7.47 -10.54
C LYS A 35 -0.09 8.88 -10.16
N HIS A 36 -0.32 9.31 -8.92
CA HIS A 36 0.20 10.60 -8.45
C HIS A 36 1.73 10.62 -8.49
N CYS A 37 2.36 9.54 -8.05
CA CYS A 37 3.81 9.38 -8.08
C CYS A 37 4.37 9.44 -9.51
N GLU A 38 3.70 8.83 -10.49
CA GLU A 38 4.05 8.93 -11.92
C GLU A 38 3.89 10.36 -12.46
N ASP A 39 2.76 11.00 -12.15
CA ASP A 39 2.42 12.32 -12.69
C ASP A 39 3.30 13.44 -12.08
N PHE A 40 3.64 13.34 -10.79
CA PHE A 40 4.31 14.42 -10.03
C PHE A 40 5.71 14.07 -9.51
N HIS A 41 6.18 12.83 -9.70
CA HIS A 41 7.49 12.34 -9.24
C HIS A 41 7.74 12.56 -7.73
N LYS A 42 6.67 12.51 -6.94
CA LYS A 42 6.69 12.70 -5.49
C LYS A 42 5.58 11.89 -4.84
N MET A 43 5.73 11.58 -3.55
CA MET A 43 4.63 11.04 -2.78
C MET A 43 3.51 12.08 -2.63
N PRO A 44 2.23 11.70 -2.78
CA PRO A 44 1.13 12.58 -2.42
C PRO A 44 1.06 12.81 -0.91
N THR A 45 0.48 13.93 -0.50
CA THR A 45 0.00 14.10 0.88
C THR A 45 -1.40 13.50 1.03
N ILE A 46 -1.84 13.28 2.28
CA ILE A 46 -3.21 12.84 2.56
C ILE A 46 -4.24 13.83 2.00
N GLU A 47 -3.95 15.13 2.06
CA GLU A 47 -4.84 16.15 1.50
C GLU A 47 -4.92 16.07 -0.02
N ASP A 48 -3.78 15.89 -0.72
CA ASP A 48 -3.78 15.68 -2.18
C ASP A 48 -4.70 14.50 -2.56
N LEU A 49 -4.59 13.38 -1.85
CA LEU A 49 -5.42 12.20 -2.07
C LEU A 49 -6.90 12.45 -1.79
N LYS A 50 -7.25 13.27 -0.78
CA LYS A 50 -8.66 13.66 -0.52
C LYS A 50 -9.26 14.46 -1.68
N PHE A 51 -8.46 15.22 -2.43
CA PHE A 51 -8.90 15.94 -3.63
C PHE A 51 -8.96 15.05 -4.87
N GLU A 52 -8.02 14.12 -5.03
CA GLU A 52 -7.94 13.24 -6.20
C GLU A 52 -8.98 12.11 -6.17
N ILE A 53 -9.27 11.57 -4.99
CA ILE A 53 -10.16 10.43 -4.84
C ILE A 53 -11.62 10.89 -4.85
N ARG A 54 -12.31 10.57 -5.94
CA ARG A 54 -13.77 10.81 -6.08
C ARG A 54 -14.62 9.64 -5.60
N ASP A 55 -14.09 8.43 -5.69
CA ASP A 55 -14.78 7.20 -5.29
C ASP A 55 -14.89 7.10 -3.76
N SER A 56 -16.11 6.94 -3.24
CA SER A 56 -16.37 6.94 -1.79
C SER A 56 -15.68 5.76 -1.09
N GLY A 57 -15.68 4.58 -1.70
CA GLY A 57 -15.06 3.38 -1.10
C GLY A 57 -13.54 3.50 -0.98
N THR A 58 -12.89 4.13 -1.96
CA THR A 58 -11.45 4.41 -1.90
C THR A 58 -11.15 5.51 -0.88
N ARG A 59 -12.04 6.51 -0.74
CA ARG A 59 -11.89 7.57 0.26
C ARG A 59 -12.05 7.06 1.69
N GLU A 60 -12.99 6.13 1.92
CA GLU A 60 -13.14 5.45 3.21
C GLU A 60 -11.87 4.71 3.62
N LYS A 61 -11.22 4.01 2.69
CA LYS A 61 -9.93 3.34 2.94
C LYS A 61 -8.82 4.32 3.27
N LEU A 62 -8.79 5.49 2.60
CA LEU A 62 -7.85 6.56 2.94
C LEU A 62 -8.06 7.03 4.39
N TYR A 63 -9.30 7.27 4.82
CA TYR A 63 -9.59 7.66 6.19
C TYR A 63 -9.26 6.55 7.20
N ALA A 64 -9.53 5.30 6.86
CA ALA A 64 -9.16 4.15 7.68
C ALA A 64 -7.65 4.14 7.93
N ILE A 65 -6.83 4.24 6.89
CA ILE A 65 -5.37 4.28 7.07
C ILE A 65 -4.89 5.52 7.83
N GLU A 66 -5.51 6.69 7.62
CA GLU A 66 -5.16 7.93 8.32
C GLU A 66 -5.34 7.79 9.83
N SER A 67 -6.39 7.08 10.25
CA SER A 67 -6.74 6.87 11.66
C SER A 67 -5.82 5.91 12.43
N VAL A 68 -5.06 5.05 11.74
CA VAL A 68 -4.25 4.01 12.39
C VAL A 68 -2.93 4.59 12.89
N GLU A 69 -2.62 4.49 14.18
CA GLU A 69 -1.27 4.79 14.66
C GLU A 69 -0.29 3.67 14.26
N VAL A 70 0.85 4.06 13.68
CA VAL A 70 1.88 3.11 13.25
C VAL A 70 3.21 3.63 13.76
N ASP A 71 3.87 2.86 14.62
CA ASP A 71 5.21 3.18 15.15
C ASP A 71 6.23 2.18 14.60
N ALA A 72 6.38 2.19 13.28
CA ALA A 72 7.29 1.32 12.55
C ALA A 72 7.74 2.00 11.26
N ASP A 73 8.97 1.74 10.88
CA ASP A 73 9.59 2.26 9.67
C ASP A 73 8.92 1.67 8.39
N PRO A 74 8.70 2.49 7.34
CA PRO A 74 8.08 2.03 6.10
C PRO A 74 8.78 0.82 5.46
N HIS A 75 10.11 0.80 5.45
CA HIS A 75 10.89 -0.28 4.85
C HIS A 75 10.68 -1.59 5.62
N MET A 76 10.72 -1.53 6.96
CA MET A 76 10.40 -2.70 7.80
C MET A 76 9.00 -3.24 7.53
N LEU A 77 8.01 -2.35 7.38
CA LEU A 77 6.64 -2.74 7.07
C LEU A 77 6.52 -3.36 5.67
N LEU A 78 7.28 -2.88 4.69
CA LEU A 78 7.32 -3.49 3.36
C LEU A 78 7.92 -4.90 3.40
N GLU A 79 9.03 -5.10 4.12
CA GLU A 79 9.64 -6.43 4.27
C GLU A 79 8.68 -7.42 4.96
N TYR A 80 7.92 -6.96 5.95
CA TYR A 80 6.86 -7.76 6.55
C TYR A 80 5.80 -8.20 5.53
N LEU A 81 5.29 -7.27 4.72
CA LEU A 81 4.30 -7.58 3.68
C LEU A 81 4.83 -8.55 2.62
N LYS A 82 6.10 -8.41 2.21
CA LYS A 82 6.75 -9.35 1.28
C LYS A 82 6.83 -10.76 1.88
N ASN A 83 7.16 -10.87 3.16
CA ASN A 83 7.22 -12.14 3.86
C ASN A 83 5.84 -12.80 3.95
N GLU A 84 4.80 -12.03 4.28
CA GLU A 84 3.41 -12.53 4.29
C GLU A 84 2.98 -13.01 2.91
N TYR A 85 3.21 -12.21 1.86
CA TYR A 85 2.90 -12.60 0.48
C TYR A 85 3.62 -13.90 0.10
N THR A 86 4.92 -14.00 0.37
CA THR A 86 5.72 -15.20 0.05
C THR A 86 5.20 -16.44 0.78
N GLN A 87 4.85 -16.31 2.06
CA GLN A 87 4.28 -17.43 2.83
C GLN A 87 2.96 -17.91 2.23
N LYS A 88 2.11 -16.99 1.80
CA LYS A 88 0.86 -17.33 1.15
C LYS A 88 1.08 -18.08 -0.17
N GLU A 89 1.95 -17.57 -1.04
CA GLU A 89 2.22 -18.23 -2.33
C GLU A 89 2.84 -19.63 -2.13
N ILE A 90 3.67 -19.82 -1.10
CA ILE A 90 4.20 -21.15 -0.74
C ILE A 90 3.07 -22.08 -0.30
N LEU A 91 2.14 -21.60 0.54
CA LEU A 91 1.00 -22.41 0.98
C LEU A 91 0.12 -22.82 -0.21
N ASP A 92 -0.23 -21.85 -1.06
CA ASP A 92 -1.02 -22.09 -2.26
C ASP A 92 -0.32 -23.11 -3.19
N SER A 93 1.01 -23.00 -3.36
CA SER A 93 1.80 -23.97 -4.14
C SER A 93 1.85 -25.38 -3.52
N LEU A 94 1.78 -25.48 -2.19
CA LEU A 94 1.73 -26.77 -1.50
C LEU A 94 0.36 -27.43 -1.64
N GLU A 95 -0.71 -26.63 -1.60
CA GLU A 95 -2.08 -27.11 -1.87
C GLU A 95 -2.18 -27.66 -3.29
N ASP A 96 -1.66 -26.94 -4.29
CA ASP A 96 -1.61 -27.39 -5.69
C ASP A 96 -0.79 -28.68 -5.91
N TYR A 97 0.21 -28.95 -5.05
CA TYR A 97 1.04 -30.17 -5.17
C TYR A 97 0.39 -31.41 -4.54
N VAL A 98 -0.53 -31.22 -3.59
CA VAL A 98 -1.18 -32.30 -2.84
C VAL A 98 -2.45 -32.80 -3.54
N GLU A 99 -3.01 -32.02 -4.46
CA GLU A 99 -4.09 -32.41 -5.39
C GLU A 99 -3.57 -33.18 -6.63
#